data_AF-M7UVK1-F1
#
_entry.id   AF-M7UVK1-F1
#
_cell.length_a   1.000
_cell.length_b   1.000
_cell.length_c   1.000
_cell.angle_alpha   90.00
_cell.angle_beta   90.00
_cell.angle_gamma   90.00
#
_symmetry.space_group_name_H-M   'P 1'
#
loop_
_entity.id
_entity.type
_entity.pdbx_description
1 polymer ?
#
loop_
_entity_poly.entity_id
_entity_poly.type
_entity_poly.pdbx_seq_one_letter_code
_entity_poly.pdbx_strand_id
1 'polypeptide(L)'
;MYPYAFLAVITAPLVLAAPAPVPAPFPKPQLTGDPVTGLLSGVGNAVLDIGSLSSAIPAVLSDIGQVSTAANLVVAAIANGTILGTDVPVIAKKLFSAAQPTAKPSSVSQAISWAAGAWGVSDPSASPTPPANIVTNALGLVLNGFTSNDLQAVASGASPFANSANNVNNPVPPNKRFYNNVNRNARFSVDETTLRAAIYIPPGFTWGKKQPVIMSPGTGAFGYGTFASNIGKLLATTNYADPVYLNIPFALLDDAQTNAEYVAYALQYFYAMTSRKTAIVTWSQGSLNAQWAFKYWPSIPKTVTDHIAISPDYHGTVLSYILCPGFESGNDVACTPSILQQQYQSNFVNRLRSNNGDSAYVPTTTVYSLTDEIVQPQIGTAASGFLNDARGVGASNTFLQGACLGLPAGTLYTHAGVLFNPVAYALVTDALQNDGPGSFDRVSDQCGNLVAPGISLADVIETEALIPLAALNVLAYEKKITNEPALMSYATY
;
A
#
# COMPACT_ATOMS: atom_id res chain seq x y z
N MET A 1 -30.45 47.16 -19.33
CA MET A 1 -30.92 45.84 -18.87
C MET A 1 -29.76 44.88 -18.96
N TYR A 2 -29.04 44.67 -17.87
CA TYR A 2 -28.01 43.63 -17.72
C TYR A 2 -28.55 42.67 -16.65
N PRO A 3 -28.67 41.36 -16.92
CA PRO A 3 -29.07 40.42 -15.89
C PRO A 3 -27.84 40.05 -15.05
N TYR A 4 -28.01 40.15 -13.73
CA TYR A 4 -27.07 39.66 -12.73
C TYR A 4 -27.05 38.13 -12.77
N ALA A 5 -25.88 37.54 -13.03
CA ALA A 5 -25.65 36.13 -12.82
C ALA A 5 -25.36 35.91 -11.32
N PHE A 6 -26.28 35.26 -10.62
CA PHE A 6 -26.03 34.74 -9.27
C PHE A 6 -25.04 33.59 -9.37
N LEU A 7 -23.81 33.78 -8.86
CA LEU A 7 -22.94 32.66 -8.49
C LEU A 7 -23.60 31.96 -7.30
N ALA A 8 -24.12 30.75 -7.52
CA ALA A 8 -24.44 29.85 -6.44
C ALA A 8 -23.11 29.34 -5.85
N VAL A 9 -22.73 29.87 -4.69
CA VAL A 9 -21.71 29.27 -3.84
C VAL A 9 -22.30 27.96 -3.32
N ILE A 10 -21.94 26.84 -3.94
CA ILE A 10 -22.17 25.51 -3.37
C ILE A 10 -21.20 25.41 -2.20
N THR A 11 -21.69 25.76 -1.01
CA THR A 11 -21.04 25.33 0.22
C THR A 11 -21.27 23.83 0.31
N ALA A 12 -20.24 23.04 -0.04
CA ALA A 12 -20.26 21.62 0.23
C ALA A 12 -20.45 21.45 1.74
N PRO A 13 -21.48 20.72 2.20
CA PRO A 13 -21.55 20.40 3.59
C PRO A 13 -20.32 19.55 3.92
N LEU A 14 -19.57 19.95 4.95
CA LEU A 14 -18.70 19.04 5.70
C LEU A 14 -19.61 17.95 6.29
N VAL A 15 -19.99 16.99 5.46
CA VAL A 15 -20.59 15.75 5.93
C VAL A 15 -19.41 14.95 6.46
N LEU A 16 -18.98 15.29 7.68
CA LEU A 16 -18.43 14.30 8.58
C LEU A 16 -19.52 13.22 8.67
N ALA A 17 -19.38 12.17 7.85
CA ALA A 17 -20.20 10.99 8.00
C ALA A 17 -20.16 10.62 9.47
N ALA A 18 -21.35 10.45 10.08
CA ALA A 18 -21.44 10.05 11.48
C ALA A 18 -20.48 8.87 11.72
N PRO A 19 -19.78 8.83 12.88
CA PRO A 19 -18.81 7.78 13.16
C PRO A 19 -19.44 6.42 12.84
N ALA A 20 -18.93 5.77 11.79
CA ALA A 20 -19.36 4.43 11.48
C ALA A 20 -18.94 3.54 12.65
N PRO A 21 -19.81 2.64 13.16
CA PRO A 21 -19.36 1.65 14.11
C PRO A 21 -18.20 0.88 13.48
N VAL A 22 -17.11 0.72 14.23
CA VAL A 22 -16.02 -0.17 13.81
C VAL A 22 -16.65 -1.52 13.51
N PRO A 23 -16.56 -2.04 12.27
CA PRO A 23 -17.04 -3.37 11.97
C PRO A 23 -16.40 -4.33 12.96
N ALA A 24 -17.19 -5.25 13.53
CA ALA A 24 -16.61 -6.32 14.34
C ALA A 24 -15.48 -6.97 13.53
N PRO A 25 -14.33 -7.32 14.15
CA PRO A 25 -13.30 -8.09 13.47
C PRO A 25 -13.98 -9.27 12.77
N PHE A 26 -13.66 -9.49 11.49
CA PHE A 26 -14.25 -10.61 10.79
C PHE A 26 -14.00 -11.88 11.62
N PRO A 27 -15.03 -12.70 11.87
CA PRO A 27 -14.85 -13.93 12.62
C PRO A 27 -13.70 -14.71 11.97
N LYS A 28 -12.79 -15.26 12.79
CA LYS A 28 -11.85 -16.24 12.26
C LYS A 28 -12.66 -17.26 11.46
N PRO A 29 -12.31 -17.52 10.19
CA PRO A 29 -12.95 -18.54 9.39
C PRO A 29 -13.08 -19.81 10.22
N GLN A 30 -14.31 -20.29 10.40
CA GLN A 30 -14.52 -21.60 11.01
C GLN A 30 -14.12 -22.65 9.98
N LEU A 31 -13.31 -23.64 10.41
CA LEU A 31 -12.98 -24.83 9.61
C LEU A 31 -14.27 -25.52 9.14
N THR A 32 -14.74 -25.20 7.93
CA THR A 32 -15.86 -25.90 7.31
C THR A 32 -15.32 -26.97 6.37
N GLY A 33 -15.12 -28.18 6.92
CA GLY A 33 -14.79 -29.37 6.15
C GLY A 33 -13.33 -29.45 5.69
N ASP A 34 -12.84 -30.67 5.54
CA ASP A 34 -11.54 -30.96 4.96
C ASP A 34 -11.65 -30.90 3.42
N PRO A 35 -11.18 -29.84 2.74
CA PRO A 35 -11.29 -29.71 1.29
C PRO A 35 -10.50 -30.81 0.54
N VAL A 36 -9.65 -31.58 1.24
CA VAL A 36 -8.89 -32.70 0.69
C VAL A 36 -9.80 -33.88 0.35
N THR A 37 -10.93 -34.06 1.05
CA THR A 37 -11.81 -35.23 0.85
C THR A 37 -12.51 -35.27 -0.51
N GLY A 38 -12.74 -34.12 -1.16
CA GLY A 38 -13.31 -34.07 -2.51
C GLY A 38 -12.32 -34.38 -3.64
N LEU A 39 -11.01 -34.31 -3.38
CA LEU A 39 -9.95 -34.54 -4.38
C LEU A 39 -9.26 -35.91 -4.21
N LEU A 40 -9.27 -36.49 -3.01
CA LEU A 40 -8.81 -37.87 -2.77
C LEU A 40 -9.61 -38.92 -3.57
N SER A 41 -10.82 -38.59 -4.02
CA SER A 41 -11.58 -39.47 -4.92
C SER A 41 -11.06 -39.49 -6.36
N GLY A 42 -10.18 -38.54 -6.75
CA GLY A 42 -9.56 -38.48 -8.08
C GLY A 42 -8.05 -38.77 -8.09
N VAL A 43 -7.35 -38.50 -6.99
CA VAL A 43 -5.91 -38.73 -6.85
C VAL A 43 -5.71 -39.67 -5.66
N GLY A 44 -5.79 -40.98 -5.92
CA GLY A 44 -5.80 -42.00 -4.86
C GLY A 44 -4.64 -41.82 -3.88
N ASN A 45 -4.97 -41.52 -2.62
CA ASN A 45 -4.07 -41.55 -1.44
C ASN A 45 -2.62 -41.09 -1.67
N ALA A 46 -2.38 -40.08 -2.52
CA ALA A 46 -1.05 -39.55 -2.75
C ALA A 46 -0.76 -38.48 -1.69
N VAL A 47 0.39 -38.59 -1.03
CA VAL A 47 0.94 -37.50 -0.21
C VAL A 47 1.20 -36.33 -1.15
N LEU A 48 0.55 -35.19 -0.92
CA LEU A 48 0.87 -33.96 -1.65
C LEU A 48 2.31 -33.56 -1.26
N ASP A 49 3.21 -33.50 -2.22
CA ASP A 49 4.54 -32.92 -2.11
C ASP A 49 4.72 -31.78 -3.12
N ILE A 50 5.82 -31.02 -3.04
CA ILE A 50 6.11 -29.93 -3.99
C ILE A 50 6.08 -30.39 -5.45
N GLY A 51 6.50 -31.62 -5.74
CA GLY A 51 6.51 -32.19 -7.09
C GLY A 51 5.10 -32.37 -7.63
N SER A 52 4.22 -32.97 -6.84
CA SER A 52 2.81 -33.18 -7.17
C SER A 52 2.04 -31.86 -7.34
N LEU A 53 2.28 -30.88 -6.46
CA LEU A 53 1.69 -29.54 -6.54
C LEU A 53 2.17 -28.78 -7.77
N SER A 54 3.47 -28.84 -8.04
CA SER A 54 4.04 -28.28 -9.26
C SER A 54 3.39 -28.91 -10.48
N SER A 55 3.27 -30.24 -10.55
CA SER A 55 2.64 -30.94 -11.68
C SER A 55 1.13 -30.66 -11.80
N ALA A 56 0.45 -30.34 -10.70
CA ALA A 56 -0.97 -30.02 -10.68
C ALA A 56 -1.27 -28.60 -11.20
N ILE A 57 -0.32 -27.66 -11.13
CA ILE A 57 -0.47 -26.33 -11.72
C ILE A 57 -0.29 -26.44 -13.24
N PRO A 58 -1.34 -26.15 -14.04
CA PRO A 58 -1.25 -26.15 -15.50
C PRO A 58 -0.16 -25.18 -16.00
N ALA A 59 0.41 -25.48 -17.16
CA ALA A 59 1.37 -24.57 -17.79
C ALA A 59 0.75 -23.22 -18.18
N VAL A 60 -0.56 -23.22 -18.47
CA VAL A 60 -1.35 -22.03 -18.81
C VAL A 60 -2.65 -22.08 -18.03
N LEU A 61 -2.95 -21.00 -17.32
CA LEU A 61 -4.21 -20.70 -16.67
C LEU A 61 -4.86 -19.54 -17.43
N SER A 62 -6.02 -19.79 -18.04
CA SER A 62 -6.69 -18.84 -18.95
C SER A 62 -8.15 -18.57 -18.62
N ASP A 63 -8.71 -19.21 -17.59
CA ASP A 63 -10.04 -18.89 -17.10
C ASP A 63 -10.08 -18.88 -15.57
N ILE A 64 -11.09 -18.20 -15.03
CA ILE A 64 -11.20 -17.99 -13.58
C ILE A 64 -11.45 -19.28 -12.81
N GLY A 65 -12.06 -20.31 -13.43
CA GLY A 65 -12.29 -21.61 -12.79
C GLY A 65 -10.98 -22.38 -12.59
N GLN A 66 -10.12 -22.38 -13.60
CA GLN A 66 -8.77 -22.93 -13.52
C GLN A 66 -7.93 -22.19 -12.47
N VAL A 67 -7.94 -20.85 -12.52
CA VAL A 67 -7.24 -19.99 -11.54
C VAL A 67 -7.70 -20.29 -10.12
N SER A 68 -9.01 -20.32 -9.89
CA SER A 68 -9.58 -20.59 -8.56
C SER A 68 -9.16 -21.96 -8.05
N THR A 69 -9.19 -22.98 -8.92
CA THR A 69 -8.79 -24.35 -8.56
C THR A 69 -7.32 -24.40 -8.16
N ALA A 70 -6.43 -23.82 -8.98
CA ALA A 70 -4.99 -23.83 -8.70
C ALA A 70 -4.62 -22.97 -7.47
N ALA A 71 -5.22 -21.78 -7.34
CA ALA A 71 -5.00 -20.90 -6.20
C ALA A 71 -5.47 -21.53 -4.88
N ASN A 72 -6.66 -22.14 -4.88
CA ASN A 72 -7.17 -22.84 -3.69
C ASN A 72 -6.28 -24.02 -3.30
N LEU A 73 -5.79 -24.79 -4.28
CA LEU A 73 -4.85 -25.88 -4.03
C LEU A 73 -3.57 -25.38 -3.35
N VAL A 74 -2.96 -24.31 -3.88
CA VAL A 74 -1.73 -23.73 -3.31
C VAL A 74 -1.98 -23.17 -1.92
N VAL A 75 -3.05 -22.40 -1.72
CA VAL A 75 -3.40 -21.83 -0.41
C VAL A 75 -3.65 -22.93 0.61
N ALA A 76 -4.40 -23.98 0.27
CA ALA A 76 -4.66 -25.11 1.16
C ALA A 76 -3.36 -25.87 1.51
N ALA A 77 -2.47 -26.06 0.55
CA ALA A 77 -1.18 -26.72 0.76
C ALA A 77 -0.25 -25.91 1.69
N ILE A 78 -0.30 -24.58 1.64
CA ILE A 78 0.42 -23.73 2.60
C ILE A 78 -0.23 -23.89 3.99
N ALA A 79 -1.55 -23.83 4.03
CA ALA A 79 -2.31 -23.80 5.28
C ALA A 79 -2.19 -25.07 6.11
N ASN A 80 -2.17 -26.23 5.47
CA ASN A 80 -2.02 -27.52 6.13
C ASN A 80 -0.54 -27.94 6.32
N GLY A 81 0.41 -27.08 5.94
CA GLY A 81 1.85 -27.32 6.09
C GLY A 81 2.45 -28.30 5.08
N THR A 82 1.73 -28.61 3.99
CA THR A 82 2.24 -29.44 2.89
C THR A 82 3.42 -28.79 2.18
N ILE A 83 3.36 -27.46 1.99
CA ILE A 83 4.48 -26.66 1.48
C ILE A 83 4.84 -25.56 2.48
N LEU A 84 6.13 -25.42 2.78
CA LEU A 84 6.65 -24.48 3.76
C LEU A 84 8.00 -23.90 3.30
N GLY A 85 8.42 -22.80 3.92
CA GLY A 85 9.75 -22.24 3.71
C GLY A 85 10.07 -21.96 2.24
N THR A 86 11.16 -22.55 1.74
CA THR A 86 11.70 -22.30 0.39
C THR A 86 10.85 -22.87 -0.75
N ASP A 87 9.86 -23.72 -0.46
CA ASP A 87 9.01 -24.33 -1.48
C ASP A 87 7.88 -23.39 -1.94
N VAL A 88 7.37 -22.55 -1.02
CA VAL A 88 6.28 -21.61 -1.30
C VAL A 88 6.64 -20.60 -2.40
N PRO A 89 7.83 -19.96 -2.37
CA PRO A 89 8.24 -19.05 -3.44
C PRO A 89 8.29 -19.70 -4.83
N VAL A 90 8.71 -20.96 -4.91
CA VAL A 90 8.78 -21.70 -6.19
C VAL A 90 7.38 -21.94 -6.75
N ILE A 91 6.47 -22.41 -5.91
CA ILE A 91 5.09 -22.68 -6.31
C ILE A 91 4.32 -21.38 -6.63
N ALA A 92 4.52 -20.32 -5.85
CA ALA A 92 3.91 -19.02 -6.11
C ALA A 92 4.36 -18.42 -7.45
N LYS A 93 5.67 -18.44 -7.74
CA LYS A 93 6.21 -18.00 -9.03
C LYS A 93 5.65 -18.79 -10.20
N LYS A 94 5.54 -20.12 -10.05
CA LYS A 94 4.94 -20.98 -11.06
C LYS A 94 3.47 -20.64 -11.31
N LEU A 95 2.70 -20.48 -10.23
CA LEU A 95 1.28 -20.12 -10.30
C LEU A 95 1.06 -18.80 -11.04
N PHE A 96 1.80 -17.76 -10.68
CA PHE A 96 1.70 -16.44 -11.33
C PHE A 96 2.25 -16.45 -12.76
N SER A 97 3.27 -17.25 -13.06
CA SER A 97 3.78 -17.41 -14.44
C SER A 97 2.80 -18.15 -15.35
N ALA A 98 2.00 -19.05 -14.79
CA ALA A 98 0.99 -19.80 -15.53
C ALA A 98 -0.23 -18.95 -15.90
N ALA A 99 -0.57 -17.93 -15.10
CA ALA A 99 -1.70 -17.05 -15.38
C ALA A 99 -1.40 -16.13 -16.58
N GLN A 100 -2.19 -16.27 -17.63
CA GLN A 100 -2.03 -15.50 -18.87
C GLN A 100 -3.23 -14.56 -19.08
N PRO A 101 -3.00 -13.28 -19.42
CA PRO A 101 -4.08 -12.36 -19.77
C PRO A 101 -4.96 -12.93 -20.89
N THR A 102 -6.26 -12.91 -20.67
CA THR A 102 -7.28 -13.29 -21.67
C THR A 102 -8.10 -12.10 -22.13
N ALA A 103 -8.03 -10.99 -21.39
CA ALA A 103 -8.58 -9.71 -21.78
C ALA A 103 -7.59 -8.58 -21.48
N LYS A 104 -7.88 -7.40 -22.02
CA LYS A 104 -7.19 -6.15 -21.68
C LYS A 104 -8.23 -5.03 -21.66
N PRO A 105 -8.25 -4.16 -20.64
CA PRO A 105 -9.15 -3.02 -20.64
C PRO A 105 -8.90 -2.12 -21.85
N SER A 106 -9.96 -1.64 -22.47
CA SER A 106 -9.92 -0.75 -23.65
C SER A 106 -10.09 0.73 -23.32
N SER A 107 -10.51 1.04 -22.09
CA SER A 107 -10.69 2.40 -21.58
C SER A 107 -10.42 2.48 -20.08
N VAL A 108 -10.17 3.69 -19.57
CA VAL A 108 -9.96 3.95 -18.14
C VAL A 108 -11.18 3.53 -17.32
N SER A 109 -12.40 3.87 -17.77
CA SER A 109 -13.63 3.49 -17.08
C SER A 109 -13.80 1.98 -16.99
N GLN A 110 -13.46 1.25 -18.06
CA GLN A 110 -13.48 -0.21 -18.05
C GLN A 110 -12.42 -0.78 -17.11
N ALA A 111 -11.20 -0.23 -17.10
CA ALA A 111 -10.14 -0.67 -16.19
C ALA A 111 -10.55 -0.50 -14.72
N ILE A 112 -11.07 0.67 -14.36
CA ILE A 112 -11.59 0.95 -13.02
C ILE A 112 -12.69 -0.06 -12.62
N SER A 113 -13.68 -0.27 -13.50
CA SER A 113 -14.78 -1.19 -13.23
C SER A 113 -14.31 -2.64 -13.10
N TRP A 114 -13.37 -3.09 -13.94
CA TRP A 114 -12.86 -4.45 -13.89
C TRP A 114 -11.94 -4.70 -12.70
N ALA A 115 -11.13 -3.71 -12.31
CA ALA A 115 -10.29 -3.81 -11.12
C ALA A 115 -11.16 -3.96 -9.86
N ALA A 116 -12.12 -3.05 -9.65
CA ALA A 116 -13.06 -3.14 -8.54
C ALA A 116 -13.94 -4.40 -8.60
N GLY A 117 -14.40 -4.78 -9.79
CA GLY A 117 -15.22 -5.96 -10.02
C GLY A 117 -14.49 -7.28 -9.69
N ALA A 118 -13.17 -7.33 -9.83
CA ALA A 118 -12.37 -8.48 -9.38
C ALA A 118 -12.51 -8.73 -7.88
N TRP A 119 -12.92 -7.72 -7.09
CA TRP A 119 -13.14 -7.78 -5.64
C TRP A 119 -14.63 -7.83 -5.27
N GLY A 120 -15.52 -8.07 -6.24
CA GLY A 120 -16.96 -8.07 -6.03
C GLY A 120 -17.56 -6.68 -5.79
N VAL A 121 -16.81 -5.60 -6.06
CA VAL A 121 -17.27 -4.23 -5.87
C VAL A 121 -17.82 -3.67 -7.17
N SER A 122 -19.09 -3.30 -7.15
CA SER A 122 -19.77 -2.66 -8.30
C SER A 122 -20.54 -1.39 -7.92
N ASP A 123 -20.67 -1.11 -6.62
CA ASP A 123 -21.39 0.02 -6.08
C ASP A 123 -20.42 0.91 -5.29
N PRO A 124 -20.23 2.19 -5.67
CA PRO A 124 -19.34 3.10 -4.95
C PRO A 124 -19.87 3.47 -3.55
N SER A 125 -21.10 3.12 -3.20
CA SER A 125 -21.67 3.33 -1.87
C SER A 125 -21.53 2.12 -0.92
N ALA A 126 -20.92 1.03 -1.40
CA ALA A 126 -20.75 -0.20 -0.64
C ALA A 126 -19.27 -0.48 -0.33
N SER A 127 -19.00 -0.89 0.91
CA SER A 127 -17.71 -1.50 1.26
C SER A 127 -17.54 -2.85 0.55
N PRO A 128 -16.31 -3.27 0.23
CA PRO A 128 -16.06 -4.57 -0.38
C PRO A 128 -16.47 -5.73 0.52
N THR A 129 -16.91 -6.82 -0.10
CA THR A 129 -17.04 -8.10 0.61
C THR A 129 -15.65 -8.73 0.69
N PRO A 130 -15.20 -9.21 1.86
CA PRO A 130 -13.90 -9.86 1.96
C PRO A 130 -13.79 -11.01 0.95
N PRO A 131 -12.67 -11.10 0.22
CA PRO A 131 -12.45 -12.21 -0.68
C PRO A 131 -12.33 -13.52 0.11
N ALA A 132 -12.85 -14.60 -0.50
CA ALA A 132 -12.67 -15.97 -0.02
C ALA A 132 -11.39 -16.64 -0.54
N ASN A 133 -10.54 -15.93 -1.28
CA ASN A 133 -9.14 -16.26 -1.53
C ASN A 133 -8.49 -15.11 -2.32
N ILE A 134 -7.68 -14.27 -1.66
CA ILE A 134 -7.06 -13.11 -2.33
C ILE A 134 -6.19 -13.49 -3.53
N VAL A 135 -5.57 -14.67 -3.53
CA VAL A 135 -4.73 -15.16 -4.64
C VAL A 135 -5.58 -15.38 -5.89
N THR A 136 -6.82 -15.85 -5.73
CA THR A 136 -7.77 -16.00 -6.84
C THR A 136 -8.12 -14.64 -7.44
N ASN A 137 -8.42 -13.64 -6.61
CA ASN A 137 -8.74 -12.29 -7.09
C ASN A 137 -7.53 -11.63 -7.79
N ALA A 138 -6.33 -11.76 -7.21
CA ALA A 138 -5.08 -11.27 -7.79
C ALA A 138 -4.79 -11.90 -9.16
N LEU A 139 -4.93 -13.23 -9.29
CA LEU A 139 -4.78 -13.90 -10.57
C LEU A 139 -5.92 -13.56 -11.54
N GLY A 140 -7.13 -13.31 -11.05
CA GLY A 140 -8.24 -12.77 -11.84
C GLY A 140 -7.92 -11.40 -12.45
N LEU A 141 -7.22 -10.53 -11.72
CA LEU A 141 -6.69 -9.28 -12.27
C LEU A 141 -5.67 -9.55 -13.39
N VAL A 142 -4.79 -10.54 -13.22
CA VAL A 142 -3.85 -10.96 -14.30
C VAL A 142 -4.61 -11.43 -15.53
N LEU A 143 -5.64 -12.28 -15.39
CA LEU A 143 -6.49 -12.72 -16.50
C LEU A 143 -7.19 -11.54 -17.20
N ASN A 144 -7.60 -10.53 -16.43
CA ASN A 144 -8.23 -9.31 -16.94
C ASN A 144 -7.23 -8.32 -17.57
N GLY A 145 -5.93 -8.64 -17.61
CA GLY A 145 -4.90 -7.85 -18.27
C GLY A 145 -4.19 -6.83 -17.40
N PHE A 146 -4.39 -6.87 -16.07
CA PHE A 146 -3.65 -6.06 -15.11
C PHE A 146 -2.29 -6.69 -14.82
N THR A 147 -1.35 -6.48 -15.74
CA THR A 147 0.02 -7.00 -15.67
C THR A 147 1.04 -5.88 -15.82
N SER A 148 2.22 -6.06 -15.25
CA SER A 148 3.37 -5.15 -15.38
C SER A 148 4.64 -5.91 -15.71
N ASN A 149 5.67 -5.19 -16.18
CA ASN A 149 7.00 -5.76 -16.40
C ASN A 149 7.60 -6.31 -15.09
N ASP A 150 7.35 -5.62 -13.96
CA ASP A 150 7.82 -6.05 -12.65
C ASP A 150 7.16 -7.35 -12.21
N LEU A 151 5.85 -7.51 -12.43
CA LEU A 151 5.14 -8.75 -12.14
C LEU A 151 5.74 -9.92 -12.93
N GLN A 152 5.94 -9.73 -14.24
CA GLN A 152 6.53 -10.76 -15.10
C GLN A 152 7.97 -11.10 -14.71
N ALA A 153 8.77 -10.09 -14.37
CA ALA A 153 10.14 -10.27 -13.91
C ALA A 153 10.17 -11.08 -12.59
N VAL A 154 9.39 -10.70 -11.59
CA VAL A 154 9.35 -11.42 -10.30
C VAL A 154 8.81 -12.84 -10.46
N ALA A 155 7.77 -13.04 -11.27
CA ALA A 155 7.21 -14.36 -11.56
C ALA A 155 8.23 -15.29 -12.24
N SER A 156 9.07 -14.75 -13.14
CA SER A 156 10.19 -15.47 -13.77
C SER A 156 11.45 -15.59 -12.90
N GLY A 157 11.44 -15.02 -11.69
CA GLY A 157 12.55 -15.08 -10.74
C GLY A 157 13.62 -14.00 -10.94
N ALA A 158 13.39 -13.01 -11.80
CA ALA A 158 14.24 -11.83 -11.95
C ALA A 158 13.89 -10.74 -10.93
N SER A 159 14.85 -9.86 -10.66
CA SER A 159 14.66 -8.65 -9.85
C SER A 159 14.71 -7.41 -10.74
N PRO A 160 13.65 -6.58 -10.80
CA PRO A 160 13.68 -5.34 -11.57
C PRO A 160 14.76 -4.39 -11.04
N PHE A 161 15.60 -3.85 -11.94
CA PHE A 161 16.72 -2.99 -11.54
C PHE A 161 16.27 -1.73 -10.79
N ALA A 162 15.20 -1.08 -11.24
CA ALA A 162 14.69 0.15 -10.62
C ALA A 162 14.07 -0.08 -9.23
N ASN A 163 13.75 -1.33 -8.88
CA ASN A 163 13.30 -1.75 -7.55
C ASN A 163 14.45 -2.26 -6.67
N SER A 164 15.71 -2.09 -7.09
CA SER A 164 16.87 -2.50 -6.29
C SER A 164 16.85 -1.82 -4.92
N ALA A 165 17.05 -2.63 -3.88
CA ALA A 165 17.31 -2.17 -2.51
C ALA A 165 18.83 -1.97 -2.24
N ASN A 166 19.67 -2.09 -3.28
CA ASN A 166 21.13 -2.05 -3.21
C ASN A 166 21.71 -0.88 -4.02
N ASN A 167 21.13 0.31 -3.89
CA ASN A 167 21.59 1.50 -4.60
C ASN A 167 22.89 2.04 -4.01
N VAL A 168 23.72 2.65 -4.85
CA VAL A 168 24.97 3.29 -4.44
C VAL A 168 24.76 4.79 -4.32
N ASN A 169 24.53 5.27 -3.09
CA ASN A 169 24.38 6.69 -2.80
C ASN A 169 25.54 7.21 -1.93
N ASN A 170 25.89 8.48 -2.12
CA ASN A 170 26.95 9.14 -1.35
C ASN A 170 26.62 9.15 0.15
N PRO A 171 27.60 8.84 1.03
CA PRO A 171 27.39 8.89 2.47
C PRO A 171 27.15 10.31 2.96
N VAL A 172 26.44 10.44 4.09
CA VAL A 172 26.28 11.74 4.74
C VAL A 172 27.63 12.19 5.28
N PRO A 173 28.10 13.42 4.94
CA PRO A 173 29.33 13.98 5.47
C PRO A 173 29.34 13.93 7.01
N PRO A 174 30.47 13.60 7.66
CA PRO A 174 30.54 13.45 9.12
C PRO A 174 30.00 14.65 9.91
N ASN A 175 30.24 15.87 9.42
CA ASN A 175 29.75 17.12 10.02
C ASN A 175 28.23 17.36 9.86
N LYS A 176 27.52 16.52 9.09
CA LYS A 176 26.08 16.61 8.84
C LYS A 176 25.29 15.42 9.39
N ARG A 177 25.92 14.50 10.12
CA ARG A 177 25.25 13.35 10.77
C ARG A 177 24.54 13.75 12.06
N PHE A 178 23.69 14.79 11.99
CA PHE A 178 23.00 15.34 13.16
C PHE A 178 22.07 14.32 13.81
N TYR A 179 21.56 13.35 13.04
CA TYR A 179 20.51 12.43 13.44
C TYR A 179 20.91 11.30 14.39
N ASN A 180 22.19 10.87 14.37
CA ASN A 180 22.67 9.78 15.21
C ASN A 180 22.75 10.15 16.71
N ASN A 181 22.78 11.46 17.01
CA ASN A 181 23.04 11.97 18.36
C ASN A 181 21.94 12.91 18.87
N VAL A 182 20.77 12.97 18.20
CA VAL A 182 19.66 13.78 18.73
C VAL A 182 19.05 13.08 19.93
N ASN A 183 19.00 13.79 21.06
CA ASN A 183 18.35 13.31 22.27
C ASN A 183 16.91 12.86 21.95
N ARG A 184 16.54 11.66 22.41
CA ARG A 184 15.24 10.98 22.24
C ARG A 184 14.94 10.36 20.88
N ASN A 185 15.81 10.47 19.87
CA ASN A 185 15.66 9.62 18.70
C ASN A 185 15.86 8.16 19.11
N ALA A 186 14.99 7.28 18.60
CA ALA A 186 15.20 5.85 18.63
C ALA A 186 16.54 5.50 17.96
N ARG A 187 17.19 4.46 18.47
CA ARG A 187 18.40 3.92 17.86
C ARG A 187 18.01 3.08 16.66
N PHE A 188 18.66 3.32 15.53
CA PHE A 188 18.57 2.43 14.37
C PHE A 188 19.15 1.06 14.73
N SER A 189 18.42 0.00 14.37
CA SER A 189 18.89 -1.38 14.41
C SER A 189 19.58 -1.78 13.09
N VAL A 190 19.25 -1.08 12.00
CA VAL A 190 19.86 -1.26 10.67
C VAL A 190 21.05 -0.30 10.51
N ASP A 191 22.14 -0.76 9.89
CA ASP A 191 23.31 0.08 9.65
C ASP A 191 23.05 1.14 8.56
N GLU A 192 23.79 2.25 8.63
CA GLU A 192 23.63 3.40 7.73
C GLU A 192 23.81 3.02 6.24
N THR A 193 24.69 2.06 5.92
CA THR A 193 24.94 1.68 4.52
C THR A 193 23.73 0.94 3.97
N THR A 194 23.18 0.00 4.74
CA THR A 194 21.95 -0.73 4.36
C THR A 194 20.74 0.20 4.27
N LEU A 195 20.56 1.11 5.23
CA LEU A 195 19.48 2.12 5.18
C LEU A 195 19.60 3.01 3.93
N ARG A 196 20.81 3.46 3.61
CA ARG A 196 21.08 4.33 2.45
C ARG A 196 20.91 3.61 1.11
N ALA A 197 21.19 2.32 1.05
CA ALA A 197 21.10 1.54 -0.18
C ALA A 197 19.65 1.33 -0.66
N ALA A 198 18.67 1.40 0.25
CA ALA A 198 17.25 1.30 -0.11
C ALA A 198 16.71 2.51 -0.89
N ILE A 199 17.47 3.61 -0.97
CA ILE A 199 17.01 4.86 -1.60
C ILE A 199 17.37 4.84 -3.09
N TYR A 200 16.35 4.80 -3.96
CA TYR A 200 16.54 5.03 -5.39
C TYR A 200 16.42 6.54 -5.71
N ILE A 201 17.54 7.13 -6.14
CA ILE A 201 17.64 8.54 -6.54
C ILE A 201 17.66 8.61 -8.07
N PRO A 202 16.63 9.18 -8.73
CA PRO A 202 16.63 9.32 -10.18
C PRO A 202 17.79 10.19 -10.68
N PRO A 203 18.37 9.91 -11.88
CA PRO A 203 19.48 10.70 -12.42
C PRO A 203 19.21 12.21 -12.55
N GLY A 204 17.94 12.62 -12.66
CA GLY A 204 17.52 14.02 -12.76
C GLY A 204 17.36 14.75 -11.43
N PHE A 205 17.63 14.10 -10.29
CA PHE A 205 17.48 14.72 -8.96
C PHE A 205 18.33 15.97 -8.81
N THR A 206 17.74 17.07 -8.32
CA THR A 206 18.37 18.39 -8.39
C THR A 206 19.14 18.80 -7.13
N TRP A 207 19.20 17.93 -6.12
CA TRP A 207 19.96 18.13 -4.89
C TRP A 207 19.62 19.44 -4.16
N GLY A 208 18.32 19.71 -3.99
CA GLY A 208 17.82 20.81 -3.16
C GLY A 208 17.33 22.05 -3.92
N LYS A 209 17.47 22.09 -5.27
CA LYS A 209 16.80 23.13 -6.07
C LYS A 209 15.29 22.98 -6.00
N LYS A 210 14.80 21.75 -6.11
CA LYS A 210 13.42 21.36 -5.82
C LYS A 210 13.32 20.66 -4.47
N GLN A 211 12.12 20.57 -3.92
CA GLN A 211 11.87 19.85 -2.68
C GLN A 211 12.05 18.34 -2.89
N PRO A 212 12.90 17.65 -2.11
CA PRO A 212 12.92 16.20 -2.13
C PRO A 212 11.61 15.64 -1.58
N VAL A 213 10.92 14.83 -2.39
CA VAL A 213 9.66 14.16 -2.02
C VAL A 213 9.94 12.66 -1.92
N ILE A 214 10.01 12.17 -0.68
CA ILE A 214 10.27 10.75 -0.39
C ILE A 214 8.99 9.98 -0.69
N MET A 215 9.08 8.95 -1.52
CA MET A 215 7.95 8.12 -1.90
C MET A 215 8.08 6.74 -1.24
N SER A 216 7.25 6.49 -0.23
CA SER A 216 7.26 5.24 0.55
C SER A 216 6.14 4.30 0.12
N PRO A 217 6.45 3.07 -0.32
CA PRO A 217 5.47 2.18 -0.93
C PRO A 217 4.65 1.44 0.14
N GLY A 218 3.74 0.57 -0.34
CA GLY A 218 2.87 -0.26 0.48
C GLY A 218 3.37 -1.68 0.69
N THR A 219 2.58 -2.47 1.43
CA THR A 219 2.86 -3.89 1.71
C THR A 219 3.06 -4.69 0.43
N GLY A 220 4.16 -5.43 0.35
CA GLY A 220 4.47 -6.28 -0.79
C GLY A 220 4.97 -5.52 -2.03
N ALA A 221 5.27 -4.23 -1.92
CA ALA A 221 5.72 -3.40 -3.04
C ALA A 221 7.03 -2.64 -2.77
N PHE A 222 7.70 -2.23 -3.85
CA PHE A 222 8.89 -1.36 -3.81
C PHE A 222 8.52 0.06 -4.25
N GLY A 223 9.34 1.04 -3.86
CA GLY A 223 9.07 2.47 -4.03
C GLY A 223 8.89 2.84 -5.50
N TYR A 224 9.86 2.48 -6.33
CA TYR A 224 9.81 2.87 -7.74
C TYR A 224 8.61 2.24 -8.45
N GLY A 225 8.44 0.92 -8.37
CA GLY A 225 7.32 0.22 -8.99
C GLY A 225 5.94 0.74 -8.53
N THR A 226 5.82 1.19 -7.27
CA THR A 226 4.56 1.76 -6.75
C THR A 226 4.19 3.08 -7.44
N PHE A 227 5.16 3.97 -7.65
CA PHE A 227 4.87 5.38 -7.96
C PHE A 227 5.26 5.81 -9.38
N ALA A 228 6.04 5.00 -10.10
CA ALA A 228 6.59 5.34 -11.41
C ALA A 228 5.53 5.57 -12.50
N SER A 229 4.32 5.06 -12.32
CA SER A 229 3.22 5.18 -13.28
C SER A 229 2.06 6.04 -12.79
N ASN A 230 2.20 6.72 -11.64
CA ASN A 230 1.12 7.55 -11.07
C ASN A 230 1.65 8.87 -10.47
N ILE A 231 1.60 9.08 -9.16
CA ILE A 231 2.00 10.33 -8.51
C ILE A 231 3.47 10.66 -8.82
N GLY A 232 4.36 9.67 -8.77
CA GLY A 232 5.79 9.86 -9.02
C GLY A 232 6.06 10.29 -10.46
N LYS A 233 5.35 9.68 -11.42
CA LYS A 233 5.35 10.08 -12.84
C LYS A 233 5.04 11.57 -13.01
N LEU A 234 3.95 12.02 -12.40
CA LEU A 234 3.48 13.39 -12.56
C LEU A 234 4.40 14.38 -11.83
N LEU A 235 4.79 14.08 -10.59
CA LEU A 235 5.71 14.93 -9.81
C LEU A 235 7.07 15.12 -10.49
N ALA A 236 7.59 14.09 -11.18
CA ALA A 236 8.86 14.18 -11.90
C ALA A 236 8.87 15.25 -13.01
N THR A 237 7.70 15.63 -13.52
CA THR A 237 7.56 16.68 -14.55
C THR A 237 7.45 18.10 -13.98
N THR A 238 7.30 18.23 -12.66
CA THR A 238 7.09 19.53 -12.00
C THR A 238 8.40 20.29 -11.80
N ASN A 239 8.31 21.59 -11.55
CA ASN A 239 9.46 22.44 -11.24
C ASN A 239 9.69 22.63 -9.73
N TYR A 240 8.81 22.11 -8.86
CA TYR A 240 8.85 22.31 -7.41
C TYR A 240 9.21 21.05 -6.61
N ALA A 241 8.98 19.84 -7.15
CA ALA A 241 9.24 18.57 -6.47
C ALA A 241 10.30 17.72 -7.20
N ASP A 242 11.07 16.98 -6.41
CA ASP A 242 12.00 15.93 -6.85
C ASP A 242 11.61 14.60 -6.17
N PRO A 243 10.88 13.71 -6.86
CA PRO A 243 10.51 12.41 -6.29
C PRO A 243 11.74 11.50 -6.17
N VAL A 244 11.84 10.83 -5.03
CA VAL A 244 12.84 9.79 -4.72
C VAL A 244 12.14 8.61 -4.08
N TYR A 245 12.58 7.40 -4.35
CA TYR A 245 11.78 6.20 -4.08
C TYR A 245 12.45 5.32 -3.03
N LEU A 246 11.67 4.82 -2.07
CA LEU A 246 12.17 3.88 -1.06
C LEU A 246 11.89 2.45 -1.47
N ASN A 247 12.93 1.74 -1.89
CA ASN A 247 12.90 0.31 -2.15
C ASN A 247 13.29 -0.43 -0.88
N ILE A 248 12.40 -0.40 0.12
CA ILE A 248 12.61 -1.06 1.42
C ILE A 248 12.77 -2.57 1.19
N PRO A 249 13.81 -3.21 1.78
CA PRO A 249 14.05 -4.64 1.58
C PRO A 249 12.84 -5.52 1.85
N PHE A 250 12.78 -6.65 1.13
CA PHE A 250 11.67 -7.61 1.18
C PHE A 250 10.29 -6.98 0.90
N ALA A 251 10.25 -5.85 0.18
CA ALA A 251 9.02 -5.18 -0.23
C ALA A 251 8.09 -4.88 0.97
N LEU A 252 8.64 -4.37 2.08
CA LEU A 252 7.92 -4.06 3.33
C LEU A 252 7.27 -5.26 4.04
N LEU A 253 7.73 -6.47 3.79
CA LEU A 253 7.17 -7.67 4.45
C LEU A 253 7.84 -8.01 5.79
N ASP A 254 9.04 -7.50 6.05
CA ASP A 254 9.72 -7.57 7.37
C ASP A 254 9.02 -6.67 8.42
N ASP A 255 9.46 -6.73 9.68
CA ASP A 255 8.92 -5.95 10.81
C ASP A 255 8.73 -4.46 10.47
N ALA A 256 7.50 -3.96 10.60
CA ALA A 256 7.11 -2.58 10.30
C ALA A 256 7.88 -1.53 11.11
N GLN A 257 8.41 -1.90 12.28
CA GLN A 257 9.29 -1.05 13.11
C GLN A 257 10.66 -0.86 12.45
N THR A 258 11.19 -1.94 11.86
CA THR A 258 12.42 -1.90 11.06
C THR A 258 12.17 -1.20 9.72
N ASN A 259 11.03 -1.43 9.07
CA ASN A 259 10.65 -0.71 7.85
C ASN A 259 10.59 0.82 8.08
N ALA A 260 10.09 1.25 9.24
CA ALA A 260 10.07 2.66 9.65
C ALA A 260 11.47 3.28 9.80
N GLU A 261 12.51 2.49 10.08
CA GLU A 261 13.89 2.99 10.11
C GLU A 261 14.33 3.53 8.75
N TYR A 262 13.95 2.87 7.65
CA TYR A 262 14.26 3.32 6.30
C TYR A 262 13.60 4.67 5.98
N VAL A 263 12.33 4.83 6.38
CA VAL A 263 11.61 6.10 6.25
C VAL A 263 12.28 7.19 7.09
N ALA A 264 12.58 6.88 8.35
CA ALA A 264 13.22 7.81 9.27
C ALA A 264 14.58 8.30 8.74
N TYR A 265 15.41 7.35 8.28
CA TYR A 265 16.72 7.64 7.72
C TYR A 265 16.62 8.44 6.42
N ALA A 266 15.72 8.08 5.49
CA ALA A 266 15.60 8.78 4.22
C ALA A 266 15.25 10.26 4.38
N LEU A 267 14.31 10.58 5.28
CA LEU A 267 13.93 11.97 5.57
C LEU A 267 15.12 12.78 6.10
N GLN A 268 15.88 12.20 7.02
CA GLN A 268 17.06 12.83 7.60
C GLN A 268 18.22 12.94 6.58
N TYR A 269 18.39 11.91 5.74
CA TYR A 269 19.40 11.85 4.68
C TYR A 269 19.22 13.00 3.70
N PHE A 270 18.03 13.16 3.11
CA PHE A 270 17.79 14.23 2.15
C PHE A 270 17.87 15.61 2.78
N TYR A 271 17.38 15.79 4.01
CA TYR A 271 17.57 17.05 4.73
C TYR A 271 19.05 17.35 4.96
N ALA A 272 19.86 16.38 5.39
CA ALA A 272 21.30 16.56 5.59
C ALA A 272 22.04 16.91 4.28
N MET A 273 21.72 16.19 3.21
CA MET A 273 22.40 16.34 1.92
C MET A 273 22.05 17.65 1.23
N THR A 274 20.80 18.09 1.33
CA THR A 274 20.28 19.25 0.57
C THR A 274 20.07 20.51 1.39
N SER A 275 20.05 20.41 2.73
CA SER A 275 19.64 21.50 3.65
C SER A 275 18.23 22.05 3.38
N ARG A 276 17.41 21.29 2.65
CA ARG A 276 16.02 21.62 2.33
C ARG A 276 15.10 20.65 3.07
N LYS A 277 14.02 21.18 3.65
CA LYS A 277 12.98 20.34 4.26
C LYS A 277 12.37 19.41 3.22
N THR A 278 12.14 18.18 3.62
CA THR A 278 11.59 17.15 2.75
C THR A 278 10.07 17.12 2.85
N ALA A 279 9.40 16.47 1.91
CA ALA A 279 8.03 16.00 2.06
C ALA A 279 8.00 14.49 1.86
N ILE A 280 6.94 13.83 2.32
CA ILE A 280 6.76 12.39 2.10
C ILE A 280 5.37 12.10 1.52
N VAL A 281 5.35 11.33 0.43
CA VAL A 281 4.15 10.71 -0.12
C VAL A 281 4.21 9.23 0.21
N THR A 282 3.16 8.69 0.83
CA THR A 282 3.10 7.28 1.22
C THR A 282 1.90 6.60 0.57
N TRP A 283 2.00 5.28 0.40
CA TRP A 283 0.88 4.44 0.05
C TRP A 283 0.76 3.30 1.07
N SER A 284 -0.47 2.97 1.50
CA SER A 284 -0.72 1.81 2.36
C SER A 284 0.17 1.84 3.62
N GLN A 285 0.80 0.70 3.97
CA GLN A 285 1.74 0.54 5.08
C GLN A 285 2.84 1.61 5.16
N GLY A 286 3.29 2.18 4.04
CA GLY A 286 4.27 3.27 4.07
C GLY A 286 3.84 4.43 4.97
N SER A 287 2.53 4.61 5.15
CA SER A 287 1.91 5.59 6.05
C SER A 287 2.09 5.21 7.52
N LEU A 288 1.88 3.94 7.89
CA LEU A 288 2.21 3.43 9.23
C LEU A 288 3.70 3.62 9.54
N ASN A 289 4.57 3.32 8.58
CA ASN A 289 6.01 3.46 8.78
C ASN A 289 6.43 4.93 8.94
N ALA A 290 5.84 5.84 8.17
CA ALA A 290 6.07 7.27 8.31
C ALA A 290 5.58 7.80 9.67
N GLN A 291 4.37 7.43 10.09
CA GLN A 291 3.82 7.83 11.38
C GLN A 291 4.63 7.27 12.55
N TRP A 292 5.10 6.03 12.45
CA TRP A 292 6.02 5.42 13.42
C TRP A 292 7.36 6.18 13.47
N ALA A 293 7.92 6.53 12.31
CA ALA A 293 9.13 7.33 12.20
C ALA A 293 8.98 8.71 12.87
N PHE A 294 7.87 9.42 12.63
CA PHE A 294 7.60 10.71 13.28
C PHE A 294 7.46 10.60 14.79
N LYS A 295 6.86 9.50 15.28
CA LYS A 295 6.68 9.24 16.71
C LYS A 295 8.00 8.98 17.43
N TYR A 296 8.86 8.14 16.88
CA TYR A 296 10.04 7.64 17.59
C TYR A 296 11.38 8.29 17.20
N TRP A 297 11.41 9.07 16.12
CA TRP A 297 12.51 9.97 15.79
C TRP A 297 12.03 11.42 15.83
N PRO A 298 11.81 12.01 17.03
CA PRO A 298 11.23 13.35 17.20
C PRO A 298 12.04 14.49 16.59
N SER A 299 13.24 14.24 16.06
CA SER A 299 13.94 15.21 15.21
C SER A 299 13.28 15.41 13.83
N ILE A 300 12.63 14.38 13.29
CA ILE A 300 12.11 14.35 11.92
C ILE A 300 11.01 15.39 11.68
N PRO A 301 10.01 15.58 12.56
CA PRO A 301 8.95 16.56 12.31
C PRO A 301 9.46 17.98 12.04
N LYS A 302 10.69 18.32 12.46
CA LYS A 302 11.30 19.64 12.20
C LYS A 302 11.90 19.77 10.80
N THR A 303 12.13 18.65 10.11
CA THR A 303 12.79 18.58 8.81
C THR A 303 11.84 18.20 7.67
N VAL A 304 10.55 18.02 7.98
CA VAL A 304 9.50 17.63 7.02
C VAL A 304 8.46 18.75 6.92
N THR A 305 8.00 19.05 5.72
CA THR A 305 6.90 20.00 5.49
C THR A 305 5.55 19.29 5.52
N ASP A 306 5.45 18.14 4.84
CA ASP A 306 4.18 17.47 4.58
C ASP A 306 4.31 15.94 4.66
N HIS A 307 3.27 15.31 5.22
CA HIS A 307 2.99 13.91 5.08
C HIS A 307 1.70 13.73 4.26
N ILE A 308 1.81 13.21 3.04
CA ILE A 308 0.66 13.00 2.16
C ILE A 308 0.46 11.49 2.00
N ALA A 309 -0.62 10.97 2.58
CA ALA A 309 -0.84 9.55 2.73
C ALA A 309 -2.01 9.08 1.86
N ILE A 310 -1.72 8.14 0.96
CA ILE A 310 -2.65 7.58 -0.01
C ILE A 310 -3.07 6.19 0.45
N SER A 311 -4.38 5.98 0.61
CA SER A 311 -4.95 4.77 1.21
C SER A 311 -4.24 4.33 2.51
N PRO A 312 -4.03 5.23 3.49
CA PRO A 312 -3.34 4.86 4.73
C PRO A 312 -4.17 3.91 5.59
N ASP A 313 -3.47 3.16 6.43
CA ASP A 313 -4.00 2.19 7.38
C ASP A 313 -3.50 2.46 8.81
N TYR A 314 -3.62 3.70 9.30
CA TYR A 314 -3.12 4.09 10.64
C TYR A 314 -3.79 3.35 11.81
N HIS A 315 -4.93 2.72 11.57
CA HIS A 315 -5.59 1.83 12.52
C HIS A 315 -5.51 0.36 12.09
N GLY A 316 -4.61 0.00 11.17
CA GLY A 316 -4.55 -1.31 10.56
C GLY A 316 -5.79 -1.60 9.71
N THR A 317 -6.13 -2.87 9.55
CA THR A 317 -7.33 -3.29 8.81
C THR A 317 -7.98 -4.48 9.50
N VAL A 318 -9.30 -4.58 9.43
CA VAL A 318 -10.03 -5.79 9.85
C VAL A 318 -9.88 -6.94 8.85
N LEU A 319 -9.31 -6.66 7.67
CA LEU A 319 -9.15 -7.59 6.56
C LEU A 319 -7.76 -8.20 6.46
N SER A 320 -6.76 -7.77 7.24
CA SER A 320 -5.35 -8.16 7.05
C SER A 320 -5.11 -9.67 7.02
N TYR A 321 -5.96 -10.44 7.69
CA TYR A 321 -5.89 -11.89 7.65
C TYR A 321 -6.10 -12.50 6.26
N ILE A 322 -6.84 -11.83 5.35
CA ILE A 322 -6.99 -12.30 3.96
C ILE A 322 -5.64 -12.31 3.22
N LEU A 323 -4.66 -11.54 3.69
CA LEU A 323 -3.32 -11.47 3.14
C LEU A 323 -2.38 -12.57 3.68
N CYS A 324 -2.79 -13.31 4.72
CA CYS A 324 -2.02 -14.41 5.27
C CYS A 324 -2.37 -15.71 4.51
N PRO A 325 -1.45 -16.32 3.74
CA PRO A 325 -1.69 -17.60 3.10
C PRO A 325 -2.16 -18.67 4.11
N GLY A 326 -3.34 -19.24 3.87
CA GLY A 326 -3.87 -20.35 4.67
C GLY A 326 -4.67 -19.97 5.92
N PHE A 327 -4.93 -18.68 6.15
CA PHE A 327 -5.80 -18.25 7.25
C PHE A 327 -7.27 -18.70 7.09
N GLU A 328 -7.67 -18.99 5.85
CA GLU A 328 -8.87 -19.74 5.40
C GLU A 328 -9.30 -20.85 6.37
N SER A 329 -8.30 -21.57 6.85
CA SER A 329 -8.41 -22.76 7.68
C SER A 329 -8.01 -22.54 9.15
N GLY A 330 -7.96 -21.29 9.62
CA GLY A 330 -7.69 -20.96 11.02
C GLY A 330 -6.26 -21.27 11.49
N ASN A 331 -5.32 -21.43 10.56
CA ASN A 331 -3.92 -21.73 10.86
C ASN A 331 -3.04 -20.53 10.55
N ASP A 332 -2.51 -19.87 11.59
CA ASP A 332 -1.62 -18.70 11.47
C ASP A 332 -0.19 -19.08 10.99
N VAL A 333 0.02 -20.29 10.45
CA VAL A 333 1.34 -20.89 10.19
C VAL A 333 2.22 -20.12 9.18
N ALA A 334 1.66 -19.20 8.40
CA ALA A 334 2.37 -18.66 7.25
C ALA A 334 2.12 -17.16 6.92
N CYS A 335 2.08 -16.24 7.88
CA CYS A 335 1.95 -14.81 7.58
C CYS A 335 3.29 -14.05 7.55
N THR A 336 3.31 -12.80 7.08
CA THR A 336 4.52 -11.94 7.16
C THR A 336 4.48 -11.05 8.41
N PRO A 337 5.63 -10.66 8.97
CA PRO A 337 5.70 -9.75 10.11
C PRO A 337 4.79 -8.51 9.98
N SER A 338 4.91 -7.78 8.87
CA SER A 338 4.17 -6.53 8.70
C SER A 338 2.68 -6.72 8.49
N ILE A 339 2.22 -7.83 7.90
CA ILE A 339 0.79 -8.11 7.76
C ILE A 339 0.17 -8.37 9.14
N LEU A 340 0.85 -9.13 10.02
CA LEU A 340 0.38 -9.31 11.40
C LEU A 340 0.35 -7.99 12.18
N GLN A 341 1.31 -7.10 11.92
CA GLN A 341 1.33 -5.77 12.53
C GLN A 341 0.28 -4.81 11.96
N GLN A 342 -0.23 -5.04 10.76
CA GLN A 342 -1.33 -4.26 10.16
C GLN A 342 -2.72 -4.73 10.60
N GLN A 343 -2.82 -5.73 11.49
CA GLN A 343 -4.10 -6.11 12.09
C GLN A 343 -4.69 -4.93 12.88
N TYR A 344 -6.01 -4.71 12.75
CA TYR A 344 -6.68 -3.52 13.30
C TYR A 344 -6.38 -3.26 14.78
N GLN A 345 -6.15 -4.33 15.56
CA GLN A 345 -5.85 -4.28 16.99
C GLN A 345 -4.50 -4.95 17.34
N SER A 346 -3.54 -4.98 16.42
CA SER A 346 -2.20 -5.48 16.69
C SER A 346 -1.51 -4.70 17.81
N ASN A 347 -0.50 -5.29 18.44
CA ASN A 347 0.30 -4.57 19.44
C ASN A 347 0.99 -3.36 18.82
N PHE A 348 1.46 -3.48 17.58
CA PHE A 348 2.07 -2.42 16.79
C PHE A 348 1.10 -1.27 16.53
N VAL A 349 -0.11 -1.51 16.03
CA VAL A 349 -1.11 -0.46 15.76
C VAL A 349 -1.55 0.20 17.07
N ASN A 350 -1.86 -0.59 18.10
CA ASN A 350 -2.22 -0.05 19.41
C ASN A 350 -1.11 0.84 19.98
N ARG A 351 0.14 0.41 19.84
CA ARG A 351 1.31 1.18 20.26
C ARG A 351 1.59 2.38 19.38
N LEU A 352 1.37 2.31 18.07
CA LEU A 352 1.50 3.46 17.19
C LEU A 352 0.53 4.54 17.64
N ARG A 353 -0.73 4.17 17.84
CA ARG A 353 -1.84 5.08 18.15
C ARG A 353 -1.80 5.67 19.56
N SER A 354 -1.19 4.99 20.53
CA SER A 354 -1.10 5.48 21.90
C SER A 354 -0.38 6.83 22.02
N ASN A 355 -0.68 7.58 23.08
CA ASN A 355 -0.06 8.88 23.38
C ASN A 355 -0.13 9.87 22.21
N ASN A 356 -1.33 10.04 21.65
CA ASN A 356 -1.65 10.90 20.52
C ASN A 356 -0.87 10.52 19.23
N GLY A 357 -0.46 9.27 19.09
CA GLY A 357 0.15 8.79 17.84
C GLY A 357 -0.88 8.53 16.74
N ASP A 358 -2.16 8.51 17.09
CA ASP A 358 -3.31 8.61 16.19
C ASP A 358 -3.62 10.05 15.72
N SER A 359 -2.73 11.00 16.06
CA SER A 359 -2.79 12.39 15.60
C SER A 359 -1.56 12.75 14.77
N ALA A 360 -1.72 13.65 13.82
CA ALA A 360 -0.65 14.15 12.96
C ALA A 360 0.56 14.70 13.76
N TYR A 361 1.77 14.48 13.24
CA TYR A 361 3.02 15.03 13.78
C TYR A 361 3.57 16.21 12.95
N VAL A 362 3.18 16.27 11.68
CA VAL A 362 3.46 17.32 10.69
C VAL A 362 2.15 17.59 9.93
N PRO A 363 2.02 18.68 9.15
CA PRO A 363 0.89 18.85 8.23
C PRO A 363 0.63 17.54 7.45
N THR A 364 -0.55 16.96 7.65
CA THR A 364 -0.87 15.62 7.12
C THR A 364 -2.13 15.65 6.27
N THR A 365 -2.03 15.11 5.06
CA THR A 365 -3.13 14.99 4.10
C THR A 365 -3.40 13.51 3.86
N THR A 366 -4.59 13.02 4.18
CA THR A 366 -4.96 11.63 3.96
C THR A 366 -6.04 11.55 2.88
N VAL A 367 -5.93 10.58 1.97
CA VAL A 367 -6.92 10.34 0.92
C VAL A 367 -7.21 8.85 0.87
N TYR A 368 -8.48 8.48 1.00
CA TYR A 368 -8.89 7.08 1.08
C TYR A 368 -10.28 6.87 0.46
N SER A 369 -10.61 5.61 0.21
CA SER A 369 -11.76 5.18 -0.58
C SER A 369 -12.62 4.17 0.17
N LEU A 370 -13.94 4.27 0.07
CA LEU A 370 -14.88 3.28 0.62
C LEU A 370 -14.64 1.89 0.03
N THR A 371 -14.32 1.87 -1.27
CA THR A 371 -14.18 0.67 -2.07
C THR A 371 -12.79 0.04 -1.99
N ASP A 372 -11.98 0.45 -1.00
CA ASP A 372 -10.68 -0.13 -0.69
C ASP A 372 -10.84 -1.59 -0.24
N GLU A 373 -10.35 -2.52 -1.06
CA GLU A 373 -10.47 -3.96 -0.86
C GLU A 373 -9.48 -4.56 0.14
N ILE A 374 -8.50 -3.76 0.60
CA ILE A 374 -7.42 -4.20 1.48
C ILE A 374 -7.59 -3.62 2.88
N VAL A 375 -7.95 -2.34 2.97
CA VAL A 375 -8.06 -1.60 4.22
C VAL A 375 -9.52 -1.30 4.50
N GLN A 376 -10.03 -1.83 5.60
CA GLN A 376 -11.36 -1.48 6.12
C GLN A 376 -11.33 -1.36 7.65
N PRO A 377 -12.22 -0.53 8.24
CA PRO A 377 -13.12 0.41 7.55
C PRO A 377 -12.38 1.61 6.93
N GLN A 378 -12.94 2.21 5.87
CA GLN A 378 -12.43 3.45 5.25
C GLN A 378 -13.52 4.55 5.13
N ILE A 379 -14.41 4.63 6.13
CA ILE A 379 -15.48 5.63 6.18
C ILE A 379 -15.63 6.29 7.55
N GLY A 380 -15.92 7.60 7.52
CA GLY A 380 -16.12 8.42 8.72
C GLY A 380 -14.86 8.53 9.58
N THR A 381 -15.02 8.96 10.83
CA THR A 381 -13.89 9.11 11.77
C THR A 381 -13.33 7.77 12.27
N ALA A 382 -14.01 6.65 11.97
CA ALA A 382 -13.53 5.30 12.24
C ALA A 382 -12.66 4.75 11.11
N ALA A 383 -12.59 5.43 9.96
CA ALA A 383 -11.73 5.06 8.84
C ALA A 383 -10.30 4.86 9.32
N SER A 384 -9.67 3.77 8.89
CA SER A 384 -8.28 3.48 9.25
C SER A 384 -7.33 4.57 8.75
N GLY A 385 -7.64 5.18 7.60
CA GLY A 385 -6.89 6.29 7.06
C GLY A 385 -7.08 7.64 7.77
N PHE A 386 -8.00 7.73 8.74
CA PHE A 386 -8.27 8.99 9.46
C PHE A 386 -7.20 9.28 10.51
N LEU A 387 -6.68 10.52 10.51
CA LEU A 387 -5.81 11.05 11.57
C LEU A 387 -6.43 12.27 12.26
N ASN A 388 -6.27 12.30 13.58
CA ASN A 388 -6.61 13.45 14.42
C ASN A 388 -5.55 14.56 14.32
N ASP A 389 -5.80 15.71 14.95
CA ASP A 389 -4.83 16.82 15.05
C ASP A 389 -4.68 17.35 16.48
N ALA A 390 -4.36 16.47 17.44
CA ALA A 390 -4.13 16.88 18.82
C ALA A 390 -2.94 17.86 18.99
N ARG A 391 -2.10 18.05 17.96
CA ARG A 391 -0.92 18.92 17.99
C ARG A 391 -1.14 20.27 17.30
N GLY A 392 -2.28 20.49 16.64
CA GLY A 392 -2.54 21.72 15.90
C GLY A 392 -1.58 21.94 14.73
N VAL A 393 -1.07 20.86 14.12
CA VAL A 393 -0.15 20.91 12.98
C VAL A 393 -0.89 20.93 11.64
N GLY A 394 -2.20 20.66 11.65
CA GLY A 394 -3.05 20.52 10.48
C GLY A 394 -3.18 19.05 10.05
N ALA A 395 -4.41 18.54 10.06
CA ALA A 395 -4.78 17.27 9.44
C ALA A 395 -5.96 17.48 8.49
N SER A 396 -5.83 17.02 7.25
CA SER A 396 -6.87 17.02 6.23
C SER A 396 -7.18 15.58 5.85
N ASN A 397 -8.44 15.15 6.03
CA ASN A 397 -8.86 13.77 5.76
C ASN A 397 -9.91 13.75 4.65
N THR A 398 -9.56 13.23 3.47
CA THR A 398 -10.43 13.19 2.30
C THR A 398 -10.92 11.77 2.01
N PHE A 399 -12.19 11.54 2.31
CA PHE A 399 -12.93 10.35 1.90
C PHE A 399 -13.54 10.57 0.50
N LEU A 400 -13.04 9.86 -0.53
CA LEU A 400 -13.34 10.17 -1.94
C LEU A 400 -14.84 10.13 -2.29
N GLN A 401 -15.55 9.08 -1.89
CA GLN A 401 -16.97 8.88 -2.23
C GLN A 401 -17.87 9.92 -1.53
N GLY A 402 -17.45 10.43 -0.37
CA GLY A 402 -18.14 11.52 0.30
C GLY A 402 -17.81 12.89 -0.29
N ALA A 403 -16.52 13.13 -0.58
CA ALA A 403 -16.03 14.41 -1.08
C ALA A 403 -16.49 14.68 -2.54
N CYS A 404 -16.50 13.65 -3.38
CA CYS A 404 -16.91 13.72 -4.78
C CYS A 404 -18.18 12.90 -5.04
N LEU A 405 -19.18 13.02 -4.15
CA LEU A 405 -20.41 12.24 -4.21
C LEU A 405 -21.10 12.37 -5.58
N GLY A 406 -21.31 11.23 -6.25
CA GLY A 406 -21.97 11.15 -7.55
C GLY A 406 -21.13 11.69 -8.71
N LEU A 407 -19.86 12.05 -8.48
CA LEU A 407 -18.94 12.54 -9.49
C LEU A 407 -17.86 11.48 -9.81
N PRO A 408 -17.24 11.55 -11.00
CA PRO A 408 -16.24 10.56 -11.45
C PRO A 408 -15.15 10.21 -10.44
N ALA A 409 -14.56 11.20 -9.75
CA ALA A 409 -13.49 10.96 -8.77
C ALA A 409 -13.96 10.31 -7.46
N GLY A 410 -15.28 10.20 -7.24
CA GLY A 410 -15.90 9.50 -6.12
C GLY A 410 -16.52 8.16 -6.51
N THR A 411 -16.11 7.58 -7.65
CA THR A 411 -16.58 6.26 -8.10
C THR A 411 -15.76 5.12 -7.48
N LEU A 412 -15.50 4.04 -8.23
CA LEU A 412 -14.81 2.86 -7.74
C LEU A 412 -13.30 3.11 -7.76
N TYR A 413 -12.69 3.31 -6.60
CA TYR A 413 -11.23 3.36 -6.47
C TYR A 413 -10.79 2.28 -5.49
N THR A 414 -10.08 1.29 -5.98
CA THR A 414 -9.43 0.23 -5.19
C THR A 414 -8.35 0.83 -4.29
N HIS A 415 -7.75 0.01 -3.44
CA HIS A 415 -6.63 0.39 -2.59
C HIS A 415 -5.47 1.02 -3.39
N ALA A 416 -5.11 0.40 -4.51
CA ALA A 416 -4.14 0.93 -5.47
C ALA A 416 -4.71 2.09 -6.31
N GLY A 417 -6.00 2.03 -6.65
CA GLY A 417 -6.64 2.99 -7.53
C GLY A 417 -6.60 4.44 -7.05
N VAL A 418 -6.55 4.67 -5.73
CA VAL A 418 -6.39 6.02 -5.16
C VAL A 418 -5.10 6.70 -5.65
N LEU A 419 -4.05 5.95 -6.01
CA LEU A 419 -2.80 6.52 -6.54
C LEU A 419 -2.96 7.27 -7.87
N PHE A 420 -3.94 6.90 -8.71
CA PHE A 420 -4.23 7.62 -9.95
C PHE A 420 -5.45 8.53 -9.85
N ASN A 421 -6.10 8.61 -8.69
CA ASN A 421 -7.27 9.44 -8.49
C ASN A 421 -6.92 10.93 -8.69
N PRO A 422 -7.76 11.70 -9.42
CA PRO A 422 -7.46 13.09 -9.73
C PRO A 422 -7.46 14.01 -8.51
N VAL A 423 -8.35 13.79 -7.55
CA VAL A 423 -8.37 14.55 -6.29
C VAL A 423 -7.18 14.18 -5.42
N ALA A 424 -6.82 12.90 -5.35
CA ALA A 424 -5.64 12.46 -4.60
C ALA A 424 -4.36 13.14 -5.11
N TYR A 425 -4.13 13.14 -6.43
CA TYR A 425 -2.97 13.83 -7.01
C TYR A 425 -3.03 15.35 -6.80
N ALA A 426 -4.20 15.97 -6.96
CA ALA A 426 -4.33 17.40 -6.73
C ALA A 426 -4.07 17.80 -5.28
N LEU A 427 -4.50 16.98 -4.31
CA LEU A 427 -4.16 17.16 -2.89
C LEU A 427 -2.66 17.03 -2.61
N VAL A 428 -1.96 16.11 -3.30
CA VAL A 428 -0.49 16.03 -3.25
C VAL A 428 0.13 17.33 -3.72
N THR A 429 -0.28 17.82 -4.90
CA THR A 429 0.23 19.06 -5.50
C THR A 429 -0.11 20.29 -4.66
N ASP A 430 -1.28 20.32 -4.03
CA ASP A 430 -1.74 21.41 -3.19
C ASP A 430 -0.97 21.47 -1.87
N ALA A 431 -0.77 20.33 -1.19
CA ALA A 431 0.04 20.24 0.03
C ALA A 431 1.48 20.71 -0.22
N LEU A 432 2.11 20.27 -1.32
CA LEU A 432 3.51 20.62 -1.62
C LEU A 432 3.74 22.10 -1.98
N GLN A 433 2.69 22.86 -2.27
CA GLN A 433 2.80 24.25 -2.74
C GLN A 433 2.16 25.26 -1.80
N ASN A 434 1.52 24.82 -0.72
CA ASN A 434 0.85 25.69 0.23
C ASN A 434 1.28 25.35 1.66
N ASP A 435 1.13 26.31 2.57
CA ASP A 435 1.34 26.04 3.99
C ASP A 435 0.19 25.18 4.54
N GLY A 436 0.55 24.18 5.35
CA GLY A 436 -0.41 23.24 5.93
C GLY A 436 -0.78 22.09 4.98
N PRO A 437 -1.70 21.20 5.39
CA PRO A 437 -2.07 20.06 4.57
C PRO A 437 -2.82 20.49 3.30
N GLY A 438 -2.89 19.57 2.34
CA GLY A 438 -3.70 19.71 1.14
C GLY A 438 -5.17 19.94 1.50
N SER A 439 -5.78 20.92 0.87
CA SER A 439 -7.14 21.37 1.15
C SER A 439 -8.08 20.94 0.03
N PHE A 440 -9.07 20.12 0.37
CA PHE A 440 -10.09 19.68 -0.60
C PHE A 440 -10.79 20.86 -1.29
N ASP A 441 -11.11 21.92 -0.55
CA ASP A 441 -11.77 23.11 -1.10
C ASP A 441 -10.99 23.74 -2.28
N ARG A 442 -9.65 23.65 -2.27
CA ARG A 442 -8.79 24.19 -3.33
C ARG A 442 -8.71 23.31 -4.57
N VAL A 443 -9.16 22.05 -4.48
CA VAL A 443 -9.02 21.04 -5.54
C VAL A 443 -10.33 20.32 -5.88
N SER A 444 -11.46 20.82 -5.37
CA SER A 444 -12.80 20.22 -5.55
C SER A 444 -13.24 20.18 -7.03
N ASP A 445 -12.67 21.04 -7.88
CA ASP A 445 -12.89 21.05 -9.32
C ASP A 445 -12.39 19.77 -10.01
N GLN A 446 -11.49 19.02 -9.36
CA GLN A 446 -10.96 17.75 -9.88
C GLN A 446 -11.94 16.59 -9.76
N CYS A 447 -13.05 16.74 -9.03
CA CYS A 447 -14.04 15.67 -8.88
C CYS A 447 -14.64 15.22 -10.23
N GLY A 448 -14.63 16.09 -11.25
CA GLY A 448 -15.13 15.79 -12.59
C GLY A 448 -14.27 14.84 -13.43
N ASN A 449 -13.07 14.50 -12.98
CA ASN A 449 -12.13 13.65 -13.72
C ASN A 449 -12.19 12.19 -13.22
N LEU A 450 -11.88 11.22 -14.11
CA LEU A 450 -11.73 9.80 -13.73
C LEU A 450 -10.30 9.44 -13.30
N VAL A 451 -9.30 10.15 -13.80
CA VAL A 451 -7.88 9.98 -13.47
C VAL A 451 -7.21 11.33 -13.41
N ALA A 452 -6.12 11.43 -12.67
CA ALA A 452 -5.31 12.65 -12.64
C ALA A 452 -4.85 13.04 -14.06
N PRO A 453 -4.88 14.34 -14.43
CA PRO A 453 -4.39 14.78 -15.72
C PRO A 453 -2.95 14.30 -16.00
N GLY A 454 -2.73 13.66 -17.15
CA GLY A 454 -1.44 13.06 -17.51
C GLY A 454 -1.32 11.55 -17.23
N ILE A 455 -2.32 10.95 -16.58
CA ILE A 455 -2.46 9.49 -16.42
C ILE A 455 -3.19 8.90 -17.64
N SER A 456 -2.58 7.88 -18.22
CA SER A 456 -3.10 7.10 -19.33
C SER A 456 -3.75 5.80 -18.87
N LEU A 457 -4.41 5.09 -19.79
CA LEU A 457 -4.91 3.73 -19.51
C LEU A 457 -3.78 2.76 -19.11
N ALA A 458 -2.61 2.86 -19.73
CA ALA A 458 -1.48 2.00 -19.38
C ALA A 458 -1.00 2.23 -17.94
N ASP A 459 -1.01 3.49 -17.49
CA ASP A 459 -0.67 3.88 -16.12
C ASP A 459 -1.67 3.31 -15.09
N VAL A 460 -2.97 3.33 -15.42
CA VAL A 460 -4.03 2.70 -14.60
C VAL A 460 -3.81 1.20 -14.51
N ILE A 461 -3.56 0.54 -15.65
CA ILE A 461 -3.31 -0.91 -15.69
C ILE A 461 -2.07 -1.28 -14.86
N GLU A 462 -0.99 -0.50 -14.97
CA GLU A 462 0.25 -0.74 -14.24
C GLU A 462 0.09 -0.48 -12.73
N THR A 463 -0.70 0.54 -12.35
CA THR A 463 -1.02 0.81 -10.95
C THR A 463 -1.87 -0.30 -10.33
N GLU A 464 -2.90 -0.79 -11.02
CA GLU A 464 -3.72 -1.91 -10.52
C GLU A 464 -2.93 -3.24 -10.52
N ALA A 465 -1.93 -3.39 -11.39
CA ALA A 465 -1.01 -4.53 -11.38
C ALA A 465 -0.10 -4.59 -10.12
N LEU A 466 -0.10 -3.55 -9.27
CA LEU A 466 0.54 -3.60 -7.96
C LEU A 466 -0.07 -4.66 -7.05
N ILE A 467 -1.38 -4.91 -7.14
CA ILE A 467 -2.06 -5.89 -6.30
C ILE A 467 -1.60 -7.33 -6.59
N PRO A 468 -1.61 -7.83 -7.84
CA PRO A 468 -1.05 -9.15 -8.13
C PRO A 468 0.45 -9.25 -7.82
N LEU A 469 1.23 -8.18 -8.05
CA LEU A 469 2.64 -8.16 -7.65
C LEU A 469 2.82 -8.29 -6.13
N ALA A 470 2.03 -7.56 -5.34
CA ALA A 470 2.05 -7.65 -3.88
C ALA A 470 1.65 -9.05 -3.41
N ALA A 471 0.60 -9.65 -3.97
CA ALA A 471 0.19 -11.01 -3.64
C ALA A 471 1.30 -12.04 -3.92
N LEU A 472 2.00 -11.92 -5.06
CA LEU A 472 3.15 -12.76 -5.38
C LEU A 472 4.29 -12.57 -4.37
N ASN A 473 4.66 -11.33 -4.05
CA ASN A 473 5.72 -11.04 -3.08
C ASN A 473 5.37 -11.55 -1.68
N VAL A 474 4.11 -11.39 -1.25
CA VAL A 474 3.61 -11.90 0.03
C VAL A 474 3.75 -13.41 0.07
N LEU A 475 3.32 -14.14 -0.96
CA LEU A 475 3.48 -15.59 -1.03
C LEU A 475 4.97 -15.99 -1.03
N ALA A 476 5.78 -15.33 -1.85
CA ALA A 476 7.19 -15.64 -2.04
C ALA A 476 8.13 -15.20 -0.91
N TYR A 477 7.62 -14.52 0.12
CA TYR A 477 8.42 -14.14 1.28
C TYR A 477 8.73 -15.35 2.18
N GLU A 478 10.00 -15.64 2.42
CA GLU A 478 10.42 -16.89 3.07
C GLU A 478 10.29 -16.88 4.59
N LYS A 479 10.47 -15.72 5.25
CA LYS A 479 10.52 -15.62 6.71
C LYS A 479 9.12 -15.55 7.33
N LYS A 480 8.25 -16.49 6.97
CA LYS A 480 6.89 -16.53 7.50
C LYS A 480 6.89 -16.71 9.02
N ILE A 481 5.95 -16.07 9.70
CA ILE A 481 5.78 -16.11 11.16
C ILE A 481 4.31 -16.28 11.53
N THR A 482 4.08 -16.74 12.76
CA THR A 482 2.76 -17.01 13.36
C THR A 482 2.31 -15.97 14.37
N ASN A 483 3.26 -15.21 14.92
CA ASN A 483 2.99 -14.25 15.96
C ASN A 483 3.54 -12.90 15.53
N GLU A 484 2.82 -11.84 15.87
CA GLU A 484 3.30 -10.49 15.67
C GLU A 484 4.68 -10.31 16.34
N PRO A 485 5.66 -9.63 15.69
CA PRO A 485 6.94 -9.32 16.31
C PRO A 485 6.76 -8.52 17.60
N ALA A 486 7.66 -8.72 18.56
CA ALA A 486 7.69 -7.93 19.77
C ALA A 486 7.97 -6.45 19.47
N LEU A 487 7.36 -5.55 20.24
CA LEU A 487 7.66 -4.13 20.16
C LEU A 487 9.12 -3.87 20.51
N MET A 488 9.79 -3.02 19.74
CA MET A 488 11.15 -2.56 20.00
C MET A 488 11.20 -1.82 21.34
N SER A 489 12.34 -1.91 22.03
CA SER A 489 12.50 -1.40 23.40
C SER A 489 12.29 0.12 23.55
N TYR A 490 12.41 0.90 22.47
CA TYR A 490 12.12 2.33 22.49
C TYR A 490 10.62 2.64 22.45
N ALA A 491 9.78 1.70 22.03
CA ALA A 491 8.33 1.87 21.82
C ALA A 491 7.54 1.82 23.14
N THR A 492 7.90 2.71 24.06
CA THR A 492 7.41 2.72 25.45
C THR A 492 6.19 3.62 25.68
N TYR A 493 5.89 4.52 24.75
CA TYR A 493 4.77 5.47 24.77
C TYR A 493 4.09 5.49 23.40
#